data_AF-A0A2G0CBM6-F1
#
_entry.id   AF-A0A2G0CBM6-F1
#
_cell.length_a   1.000
_cell.length_b   1.000
_cell.length_c   1.000
_cell.angle_alpha   90.00
_cell.angle_beta   90.00
_cell.angle_gamma   90.00
#
_symmetry.space_group_name_H-M   'P 1'
#
loop_
_entity.id
_entity.type
_entity.pdbx_description
1 polymer ?
#
loop_
_entity_poly.entity_id
_entity_poly.type
_entity_poly.pdbx_seq_one_letter_code
_entity_poly.pdbx_strand_id
1 'polypeptide(L)'
;MKKIDIEKIRNCTPALTKSWSEQRLEAALFCLDHNSHKTGVECLDTSQSLKYELRWHTEISEAMKRTHNDVQDATEMGAEGMAALFADELTPYQIIIRSAKRTGIDYWLGDKQRKILLYQKSARLEVSGLINGSDAEFARRIKKKKEQTMQSRSSKLPAYVAITDFGKPRIAFEKV
;
A
#
# COMPACT_ATOMS: atom_id res chain seq x y z
N MET A 1 -19.90 -7.37 2.77
CA MET A 1 -18.59 -7.02 2.17
C MET A 1 -18.44 -5.50 2.24
N LYS A 2 -17.37 -4.98 2.85
CA LYS A 2 -17.11 -3.53 2.94
C LYS A 2 -16.56 -3.04 1.59
N LYS A 3 -17.01 -1.88 1.13
CA LYS A 3 -16.53 -1.25 -0.11
C LYS A 3 -15.35 -0.34 0.22
N ILE A 4 -14.29 -0.43 -0.57
CA ILE A 4 -13.11 0.42 -0.49
C ILE A 4 -12.97 1.15 -1.82
N ASP A 5 -13.02 2.48 -1.75
CA ASP A 5 -12.74 3.34 -2.90
C ASP A 5 -11.23 3.58 -3.00
N ILE A 6 -10.61 3.08 -4.07
CA ILE A 6 -9.17 3.19 -4.30
C ILE A 6 -8.77 4.64 -4.57
N GLU A 7 -9.66 5.47 -5.11
CA GLU A 7 -9.36 6.87 -5.44
C GLU A 7 -9.06 7.72 -4.20
N LYS A 8 -9.45 7.23 -3.01
CA LYS A 8 -9.06 7.81 -1.72
C LYS A 8 -7.55 7.89 -1.49
N ILE A 9 -6.73 7.09 -2.20
CA ILE A 9 -5.25 7.18 -2.14
C ILE A 9 -4.77 8.63 -2.26
N ARG A 10 -5.45 9.47 -3.08
CA ARG A 10 -5.16 10.91 -3.25
C ARG A 10 -5.12 11.70 -1.94
N ASN A 11 -5.82 11.22 -0.91
CA ASN A 11 -6.03 11.93 0.34
C ASN A 11 -5.40 11.23 1.57
N CYS A 12 -4.88 10.01 1.43
CA CYS A 12 -4.36 9.22 2.56
C CYS A 12 -2.95 9.65 3.03
N THR A 13 -2.30 10.57 2.31
CA THR A 13 -0.92 11.00 2.59
C THR A 13 -0.76 12.53 2.62
N PRO A 14 -1.51 13.25 3.46
CA PRO A 14 -1.55 14.72 3.43
C PRO A 14 -0.21 15.41 3.76
N ALA A 15 0.74 14.69 4.34
CA ALA A 15 2.08 15.18 4.61
C ALA A 15 3.08 14.97 3.45
N LEU A 16 2.69 14.24 2.40
CA LEU A 16 3.48 14.09 1.17
C LEU A 16 2.92 15.01 0.06
N THR A 17 3.69 15.15 -1.02
CA THR A 17 3.25 15.92 -2.19
C THR A 17 2.06 15.24 -2.88
N LYS A 18 1.10 16.03 -3.38
CA LYS A 18 -0.05 15.51 -4.14
C LYS A 18 0.37 14.59 -5.30
N SER A 19 1.41 14.97 -6.04
CA SER A 19 1.96 14.18 -7.15
C SER A 19 2.46 12.79 -6.75
N TRP A 20 2.85 12.60 -5.47
CA TRP A 20 3.19 11.27 -4.95
C TRP A 20 1.93 10.40 -4.96
N SER A 21 0.85 10.89 -4.35
CA SER A 21 -0.41 10.13 -4.23
C SER A 21 -1.08 9.87 -5.58
N GLU A 22 -1.03 10.83 -6.51
CA GLU A 22 -1.61 10.69 -7.85
C GLU A 22 -0.89 9.59 -8.63
N GLN A 23 0.44 9.61 -8.67
CA GLN A 23 1.22 8.57 -9.35
C GLN A 23 1.01 7.17 -8.76
N ARG A 24 0.81 7.05 -7.43
CA ARG A 24 0.54 5.75 -6.80
C ARG A 24 -0.87 5.24 -7.07
N LEU A 25 -1.85 6.15 -7.15
CA LEU A 25 -3.19 5.79 -7.60
C LEU A 25 -3.16 5.28 -9.04
N GLU A 26 -2.53 6.03 -9.95
CA GLU A 26 -2.42 5.62 -11.36
C GLU A 26 -1.77 4.25 -11.50
N ALA A 27 -0.67 4.02 -10.78
CA ALA A 27 0.02 2.73 -10.78
C ALA A 27 -0.86 1.59 -10.23
N ALA A 28 -1.59 1.81 -9.13
CA ALA A 28 -2.48 0.79 -8.56
C ALA A 28 -3.62 0.42 -9.52
N LEU A 29 -4.25 1.42 -10.15
CA LEU A 29 -5.31 1.20 -11.13
C LEU A 29 -4.75 0.51 -12.38
N PHE A 30 -3.55 0.89 -12.85
CA PHE A 30 -2.86 0.22 -13.93
C PHE A 30 -2.61 -1.27 -13.61
N CYS A 31 -2.13 -1.60 -12.41
CA CYS A 31 -1.89 -3.00 -12.03
C CYS A 31 -3.17 -3.85 -11.98
N LEU A 32 -4.30 -3.26 -11.60
CA LEU A 32 -5.60 -3.91 -11.64
C LEU A 32 -6.06 -4.15 -13.09
N ASP A 33 -5.97 -3.13 -13.95
CA ASP A 33 -6.29 -3.22 -15.38
C ASP A 33 -5.38 -4.19 -16.14
N HIS A 34 -4.08 -4.20 -15.82
CA HIS A 34 -3.09 -5.14 -16.36
C HIS A 34 -3.49 -6.60 -16.12
N ASN A 35 -4.13 -6.89 -14.99
CA ASN A 35 -4.68 -8.21 -14.66
C ASN A 35 -6.16 -8.37 -15.08
N SER A 36 -6.68 -7.48 -15.92
CA SER A 36 -8.05 -7.48 -16.43
C SER A 36 -9.15 -7.40 -15.36
N HIS A 37 -8.82 -6.86 -14.18
CA HIS A 37 -9.81 -6.63 -13.12
C HIS A 37 -10.69 -5.43 -13.45
N LYS A 38 -11.95 -5.50 -13.01
CA LYS A 38 -12.93 -4.43 -13.16
C LYS A 38 -13.30 -3.86 -11.81
N THR A 39 -13.81 -2.63 -11.80
CA THR A 39 -14.38 -2.00 -10.60
C THR A 39 -15.42 -2.93 -9.99
N GLY A 40 -15.38 -3.10 -8.66
CA GLY A 40 -16.16 -4.10 -7.94
C GLY A 40 -15.45 -5.43 -7.68
N VAL A 41 -14.18 -5.58 -8.08
CA VAL A 41 -13.41 -6.81 -7.80
C VAL A 41 -13.27 -7.07 -6.30
N GLU A 42 -13.40 -8.33 -5.91
CA GLU A 42 -13.20 -8.77 -4.53
C GLU A 42 -11.70 -8.80 -4.20
N CYS A 43 -11.33 -8.21 -3.06
CA CYS A 43 -9.99 -8.26 -2.50
C CYS A 43 -10.00 -8.93 -1.13
N LEU A 44 -9.14 -9.92 -0.93
CA LEU A 44 -9.00 -10.64 0.33
C LEU A 44 -7.95 -9.97 1.23
N ASP A 45 -8.36 -9.57 2.43
CA ASP A 45 -7.42 -9.30 3.53
C ASP A 45 -7.04 -10.61 4.20
N THR A 46 -5.83 -11.09 3.93
CA THR A 46 -5.32 -12.35 4.47
C THR A 46 -4.99 -12.25 5.96
N SER A 47 -4.80 -11.04 6.47
CA SER A 47 -4.44 -10.78 7.87
C SER A 47 -5.66 -10.82 8.80
N GLN A 48 -6.83 -10.48 8.26
CA GLN A 48 -8.11 -10.51 9.00
C GLN A 48 -9.09 -11.58 8.49
N SER A 49 -8.76 -12.29 7.41
CA SER A 49 -9.67 -13.20 6.70
C SER A 49 -10.98 -12.49 6.27
N LEU A 50 -10.88 -11.21 5.89
CA LEU A 50 -12.00 -10.37 5.47
C LEU A 50 -11.95 -10.12 3.97
N LYS A 51 -13.13 -9.87 3.38
CA LYS A 51 -13.25 -9.52 1.96
C LYS A 51 -13.72 -8.09 1.80
N TYR A 52 -13.09 -7.38 0.88
CA TYR A 52 -13.42 -6.03 0.46
C TYR A 52 -13.84 -6.01 -1.00
N GLU A 53 -14.72 -5.08 -1.35
CA GLU A 53 -15.02 -4.75 -2.73
C GLU A 53 -14.22 -3.52 -3.13
N LEU A 54 -13.25 -3.67 -4.02
CA LEU A 54 -12.44 -2.57 -4.52
C LEU A 54 -13.20 -1.82 -5.62
N ARG A 55 -13.37 -0.51 -5.47
CA ARG A 55 -14.07 0.35 -6.42
C ARG A 55 -13.20 1.52 -6.85
N TRP A 56 -13.38 1.91 -8.10
CA TRP A 56 -12.79 3.10 -8.72
C TRP A 56 -13.67 3.54 -9.90
N HIS A 57 -13.52 4.80 -10.32
CA HIS A 57 -14.24 5.39 -11.45
C HIS A 57 -13.30 5.82 -12.58
N THR A 58 -12.05 6.14 -12.24
CA THR A 58 -11.02 6.54 -13.20
C THR A 58 -10.81 5.44 -14.24
N GLU A 59 -11.02 5.77 -15.51
CA GLU A 59 -10.70 4.90 -16.64
C GLU A 59 -9.19 4.93 -16.92
N ILE A 60 -8.63 3.76 -17.27
CA ILE A 60 -7.22 3.66 -17.64
C ILE A 60 -7.03 4.17 -19.08
N SER A 61 -6.31 5.28 -19.20
CA SER A 61 -5.92 5.83 -20.51
C SER A 61 -4.68 5.15 -21.08
N GLU A 62 -4.50 5.24 -22.40
CA GLU A 62 -3.27 4.78 -23.06
C GLU A 62 -2.01 5.55 -22.60
N ALA A 63 -2.16 6.80 -22.16
CA ALA A 63 -1.05 7.56 -21.58
C ALA A 63 -0.59 6.97 -20.24
N MET A 64 -1.52 6.53 -19.40
CA MET A 64 -1.20 5.83 -18.14
C MET A 64 -0.49 4.50 -18.42
N LYS A 65 -0.97 3.74 -19.42
CA LYS A 65 -0.30 2.48 -19.82
C LYS A 65 1.12 2.71 -20.29
N ARG A 66 1.37 3.74 -21.10
CA ARG A 66 2.74 4.12 -21.51
C ARG A 66 3.60 4.59 -20.33
N THR A 67 3.01 5.31 -19.38
CA THR A 67 3.69 5.80 -18.17
C THR A 67 4.13 4.65 -17.28
N HIS A 68 3.29 3.63 -17.13
CA HIS A 68 3.52 2.45 -16.27
C HIS A 68 3.94 1.20 -17.06
N ASN A 69 4.59 1.38 -18.21
CA ASN A 69 5.00 0.26 -19.07
C ASN A 69 6.02 -0.68 -18.38
N ASP A 70 6.81 -0.16 -17.44
CA ASP A 70 7.53 -1.02 -16.48
C ASP A 70 6.57 -1.50 -15.40
N VAL A 71 6.08 -2.72 -15.58
CA VAL A 71 5.10 -3.35 -14.70
C VAL A 71 5.67 -3.57 -13.30
N GLN A 72 6.97 -3.80 -13.15
CA GLN A 72 7.58 -4.02 -11.84
C GLN A 72 7.60 -2.72 -11.03
N ASP A 73 8.03 -1.62 -11.64
CA ASP A 73 8.00 -0.31 -11.01
C ASP A 73 6.56 0.13 -10.69
N ALA A 74 5.62 -0.10 -11.61
CA ALA A 74 4.20 0.15 -11.39
C ALA A 74 3.65 -0.69 -10.22
N THR A 75 4.07 -1.94 -10.09
CA THR A 75 3.63 -2.84 -9.02
C THR A 75 4.09 -2.34 -7.65
N GLU A 76 5.34 -1.91 -7.52
CA GLU A 76 5.83 -1.36 -6.26
C GLU A 76 5.13 -0.03 -5.92
N MET A 77 4.98 0.88 -6.89
CA MET A 77 4.24 2.13 -6.69
C MET A 77 2.77 1.89 -6.34
N GLY A 78 2.08 1.00 -7.05
CA GLY A 78 0.69 0.67 -6.77
C GLY A 78 0.53 0.10 -5.37
N ALA A 79 1.45 -0.79 -4.94
CA ALA A 79 1.43 -1.35 -3.60
C ALA A 79 1.67 -0.29 -2.52
N GLU A 80 2.52 0.72 -2.76
CA GLU A 80 2.67 1.88 -1.86
C GLU A 80 1.36 2.66 -1.71
N GLY A 81 0.63 2.86 -2.80
CA GLY A 81 -0.70 3.49 -2.78
C GLY A 81 -1.70 2.70 -1.95
N MET A 82 -1.80 1.39 -2.21
CA MET A 82 -2.69 0.50 -1.46
C MET A 82 -2.30 0.44 0.02
N ALA A 83 -1.01 0.41 0.35
CA ALA A 83 -0.54 0.46 1.73
C ALA A 83 -0.95 1.77 2.44
N ALA A 84 -0.88 2.91 1.76
CA ALA A 84 -1.36 4.18 2.30
C ALA A 84 -2.87 4.15 2.59
N LEU A 85 -3.65 3.61 1.66
CA LEU A 85 -5.10 3.46 1.80
C LEU A 85 -5.47 2.54 2.97
N PHE A 86 -4.86 1.37 3.07
CA PHE A 86 -5.14 0.42 4.14
C PHE A 86 -4.60 0.86 5.49
N ALA A 87 -3.48 1.59 5.55
CA ALA A 87 -3.03 2.22 6.78
C ALA A 87 -4.10 3.19 7.31
N ASP A 88 -4.65 4.04 6.43
CA ASP A 88 -5.71 4.98 6.82
C ASP A 88 -7.02 4.25 7.18
N GLU A 89 -7.43 3.22 6.44
CA GLU A 89 -8.70 2.53 6.67
C GLU A 89 -8.68 1.59 7.89
N LEU A 90 -7.53 1.01 8.25
CA LEU A 90 -7.42 -0.06 9.27
C LEU A 90 -6.73 0.38 10.55
N THR A 91 -6.10 1.55 10.58
CA THR A 91 -5.29 2.00 11.72
C THR A 91 -5.54 3.48 12.05
N PRO A 92 -5.11 3.96 13.23
CA PRO A 92 -5.08 5.39 13.52
C PRO A 92 -3.94 6.13 12.80
N TYR A 93 -3.22 5.49 11.87
CA TYR A 93 -2.02 6.05 11.27
C TYR A 93 -2.19 6.42 9.79
N GLN A 94 -1.37 7.37 9.35
CA GLN A 94 -1.18 7.72 7.94
C GLN A 94 0.32 7.85 7.62
N ILE A 95 0.68 7.70 6.34
CA ILE A 95 2.07 7.92 5.90
C ILE A 95 2.41 9.41 5.98
N ILE A 96 3.56 9.69 6.60
CA ILE A 96 3.99 11.08 6.84
C ILE A 96 5.35 11.40 6.22
N ILE A 97 6.23 10.40 6.10
CA ILE A 97 7.61 10.59 5.63
C ILE A 97 8.07 9.33 4.90
N ARG A 98 8.73 9.50 3.74
CA ARG A 98 9.49 8.44 3.08
C ARG A 98 10.79 8.18 3.83
N SER A 99 11.07 6.93 4.14
CA SER A 99 12.30 6.58 4.84
C SER A 99 13.51 6.69 3.92
N ALA A 100 14.68 6.94 4.51
CA ALA A 100 15.95 6.80 3.80
C ALA A 100 16.19 5.32 3.46
N LYS A 101 16.94 5.07 2.38
CA LYS A 101 17.34 3.72 1.98
C LYS A 101 18.09 3.00 3.10
N ARG A 102 18.02 1.66 3.12
CA ARG A 102 18.73 0.76 4.06
C ARG A 102 18.33 0.93 5.54
N THR A 103 17.10 1.37 5.78
CA THR A 103 16.52 1.45 7.14
C THR A 103 15.62 0.25 7.48
N GLY A 104 15.37 -0.63 6.49
CA GLY A 104 14.48 -1.79 6.60
C GLY A 104 12.99 -1.45 6.68
N ILE A 105 12.65 -0.17 6.42
CA ILE A 105 11.29 0.35 6.32
C ILE A 105 11.22 1.31 5.13
N ASP A 106 10.08 1.40 4.47
CA ASP A 106 9.85 2.32 3.36
C ASP A 106 9.26 3.66 3.84
N TYR A 107 8.45 3.63 4.90
CA TYR A 107 7.71 4.80 5.38
C TYR A 107 7.68 4.91 6.90
N TRP A 108 7.66 6.15 7.38
CA TRP A 108 7.23 6.49 8.73
C TRP A 108 5.76 6.87 8.72
N LEU A 109 5.05 6.43 9.74
CA LEU A 109 3.63 6.75 9.95
C LEU A 109 3.45 7.69 11.16
N GLY A 110 2.44 8.55 11.11
CA GLY A 110 2.01 9.43 12.20
C GLY A 110 0.54 9.23 12.54
N ASP A 111 0.15 9.60 13.77
CA ASP A 111 -1.23 9.50 14.27
C ASP A 111 -2.12 10.57 13.62
N LYS A 112 -3.16 10.13 12.89
CA LYS A 112 -4.05 11.02 12.14
C LYS A 112 -4.99 11.86 13.00
N GLN A 113 -5.23 11.45 14.25
CA GLN A 113 -6.10 12.21 15.17
C GLN A 113 -5.37 13.37 15.84
N ARG A 114 -4.03 13.32 15.88
CA ARG A 114 -3.22 14.33 16.56
C ARG A 114 -2.66 15.33 15.57
N LYS A 115 -3.45 16.32 15.14
CA LYS A 115 -3.05 17.29 14.10
C LYS A 115 -1.70 17.98 14.33
N ILE A 116 -1.35 18.30 15.58
CA ILE A 116 -0.05 18.90 15.96
C ILE A 116 1.10 17.89 15.87
N LEU A 117 0.80 16.59 16.04
CA LEU A 117 1.76 15.48 16.04
C LEU A 117 1.65 14.61 14.77
N LEU A 118 0.92 15.05 13.74
CA LEU A 118 0.85 14.38 12.44
C LEU A 118 2.24 14.15 11.86
N TYR A 119 3.22 15.00 12.18
CA TYR A 119 4.60 14.87 11.72
C TYR A 119 5.51 14.09 12.69
N GLN A 120 4.98 13.65 13.83
CA GLN A 120 5.70 12.79 14.77
C GLN A 120 5.67 11.35 14.26
N LYS A 121 6.85 10.74 14.19
CA LYS A 121 6.99 9.30 13.88
C LYS A 121 6.34 8.48 15.00
N SER A 122 5.24 7.81 14.70
CA SER A 122 4.48 6.99 15.64
C SER A 122 4.49 5.50 15.29
N ALA A 123 4.71 5.17 14.02
CA ALA A 123 4.90 3.79 13.58
C ALA A 123 5.80 3.72 12.34
N ARG A 124 6.15 2.50 11.95
CA ARG A 124 6.99 2.18 10.79
C ARG A 124 6.20 1.32 9.81
N LEU A 125 6.44 1.48 8.52
CA LEU A 125 5.77 0.71 7.49
C LEU A 125 6.77 0.24 6.43
N GLU A 126 6.72 -1.05 6.13
CA GLU A 126 7.44 -1.69 5.03
C GLU A 126 6.43 -2.24 4.02
N VAL A 127 6.65 -2.00 2.73
CA VAL A 127 5.69 -2.27 1.67
C VAL A 127 6.26 -3.25 0.64
N SER A 128 5.40 -4.05 0.02
CA SER A 128 5.76 -4.80 -1.19
C SER A 128 4.57 -5.02 -2.11
N GLY A 129 4.84 -5.00 -3.42
CA GLY A 129 3.87 -5.40 -4.43
C GLY A 129 4.16 -6.76 -5.08
N LEU A 130 3.10 -7.39 -5.58
CA LEU A 130 3.10 -8.54 -6.48
C LEU A 130 2.12 -8.26 -7.61
N ILE A 131 2.54 -8.49 -8.86
CA ILE A 131 1.63 -8.30 -10.00
C ILE A 131 0.71 -9.50 -10.18
N ASN A 132 1.23 -10.72 -9.98
CA ASN A 132 0.49 -11.98 -10.07
C ASN A 132 1.23 -13.07 -9.27
N GLY A 133 1.21 -12.94 -7.96
CA GLY A 133 1.98 -13.80 -7.06
C GLY A 133 1.31 -15.14 -6.80
N SER A 134 2.12 -16.20 -6.65
CA SER A 134 1.62 -17.46 -6.06
C SER A 134 1.35 -17.28 -4.57
N ASP A 135 0.59 -18.18 -3.96
CA ASP A 135 0.28 -18.12 -2.52
C ASP A 135 1.55 -18.32 -1.68
N ALA A 136 2.44 -19.21 -2.13
CA ALA A 136 3.76 -19.40 -1.53
C ALA A 136 4.63 -18.14 -1.63
N GLU A 137 4.61 -17.45 -2.78
CA GLU A 137 5.36 -16.21 -2.94
C GLU A 137 4.83 -15.09 -2.04
N PHE A 138 3.51 -14.94 -1.96
CA PHE A 138 2.85 -13.96 -1.09
C PHE A 138 3.23 -14.18 0.38
N ALA A 139 3.09 -15.41 0.88
CA ALA A 139 3.49 -15.76 2.24
C ALA A 139 4.98 -15.53 2.50
N ARG A 140 5.84 -15.88 1.53
CA ARG A 140 7.29 -15.62 1.62
C ARG A 140 7.60 -14.13 1.68
N ARG A 141 6.89 -13.29 0.94
CA ARG A 141 7.06 -11.82 0.99
C ARG A 141 6.68 -11.27 2.35
N ILE A 142 5.55 -11.69 2.94
CA ILE A 142 5.17 -11.29 4.30
C ILE A 142 6.30 -11.60 5.28
N LYS A 143 6.78 -12.85 5.31
CA LYS A 143 7.86 -13.27 6.21
C LYS A 143 9.13 -12.42 6.02
N LYS A 144 9.57 -12.26 4.78
CA LYS A 144 10.78 -11.49 4.45
C LYS A 144 10.66 -10.03 4.88
N LYS A 145 9.53 -9.38 4.62
CA LYS A 145 9.33 -7.97 5.00
C LYS A 145 9.25 -7.79 6.52
N LYS A 146 8.64 -8.72 7.25
CA LYS A 146 8.67 -8.73 8.72
C LYS A 146 10.10 -8.75 9.26
N GLU A 147 10.95 -9.63 8.73
CA GLU A 147 12.38 -9.70 9.10
C GLU A 147 13.13 -8.40 8.78
N GLN A 148 12.83 -7.74 7.65
CA GLN A 148 13.46 -6.47 7.27
C GLN A 148 13.18 -5.33 8.28
N THR A 149 11.98 -5.30 8.87
CA THR A 149 11.64 -4.29 9.89
C THR A 149 12.54 -4.35 11.14
N MET A 150 13.27 -5.45 11.35
CA MET A 150 14.21 -5.58 12.47
C MET A 150 15.38 -4.61 12.39
N GLN A 151 15.74 -4.13 11.20
CA GLN A 151 16.85 -3.16 11.00
C GLN A 151 16.57 -1.81 11.68
N SER A 152 15.31 -1.44 11.87
CA SER A 152 14.89 -0.20 12.54
C SER A 152 14.27 -0.44 13.92
N ARG A 153 14.49 -1.63 14.51
CA ARG A 153 13.96 -2.00 15.83
C ARG A 153 14.40 -1.04 16.94
N SER A 154 15.57 -0.42 16.81
CA SER A 154 16.09 0.56 17.77
C SER A 154 15.17 1.77 17.98
N SER A 155 14.29 2.08 17.02
CA SER A 155 13.28 3.13 17.17
C SER A 155 12.23 2.83 18.24
N LYS A 156 12.05 1.55 18.64
CA LYS A 156 11.02 1.06 19.57
C LYS A 156 9.57 1.37 19.17
N LEU A 157 9.34 1.87 17.95
CA LEU A 157 8.01 2.14 17.41
C LEU A 157 7.40 0.87 16.81
N PRO A 158 6.06 0.72 16.87
CA PRO A 158 5.36 -0.38 16.20
C PRO A 158 5.70 -0.40 14.71
N ALA A 159 5.85 -1.61 14.16
CA ALA A 159 6.06 -1.82 12.73
C ALA A 159 4.81 -2.43 12.10
N TYR A 160 4.62 -2.11 10.84
CA TYR A 160 3.60 -2.68 9.97
C TYR A 160 4.26 -3.17 8.69
N VAL A 161 3.71 -4.25 8.14
CA VAL A 161 4.05 -4.76 6.82
C VAL A 161 2.78 -4.74 5.98
N ALA A 162 2.87 -4.15 4.78
CA ALA A 162 1.80 -4.14 3.80
C ALA A 162 2.23 -4.84 2.51
N ILE A 163 1.58 -5.97 2.18
CA ILE A 163 1.83 -6.69 0.93
C ILE A 163 0.57 -6.66 0.09
N THR A 164 0.66 -6.15 -1.15
CA THR A 164 -0.45 -6.15 -2.11
C THR A 164 -0.13 -7.09 -3.25
N ASP A 165 -1.08 -7.94 -3.64
CA ASP A 165 -1.03 -8.70 -4.88
C ASP A 165 -2.21 -8.30 -5.76
N PHE A 166 -1.90 -7.86 -6.99
CA PHE A 166 -2.88 -7.34 -7.93
C PHE A 166 -3.48 -8.43 -8.83
N GLY A 167 -2.82 -9.57 -9.00
CA GLY A 167 -3.27 -10.63 -9.90
C GLY A 167 -4.39 -11.46 -9.28
N LYS A 168 -4.20 -11.83 -8.01
CA LYS A 168 -5.27 -12.27 -7.13
C LYS A 168 -5.48 -11.16 -6.11
N PRO A 169 -6.42 -10.21 -6.29
CA PRO A 169 -6.54 -9.06 -5.41
C PRO A 169 -6.59 -9.49 -3.94
N ARG A 170 -5.51 -9.21 -3.22
CA ARG A 170 -5.37 -9.52 -1.80
C ARG A 170 -4.36 -8.58 -1.17
N ILE A 171 -4.56 -8.33 0.11
CA ILE A 171 -3.71 -7.51 0.95
C ILE A 171 -3.35 -8.30 2.21
N ALA A 172 -2.13 -8.13 2.69
CA ALA A 172 -1.77 -8.41 4.06
C ALA A 172 -1.34 -7.08 4.70
N PHE A 173 -2.02 -6.65 5.77
CA PHE A 173 -1.63 -5.47 6.53
C PHE A 173 -1.48 -5.86 8.00
N GLU A 174 -0.23 -6.14 8.40
CA GLU A 174 0.06 -6.80 9.68
C GLU A 174 0.93 -5.94 10.56
N LYS A 175 0.55 -5.84 11.84
CA LYS A 175 1.44 -5.34 12.88
C LYS A 175 2.50 -6.40 13.19
N VAL A 176 3.75 -5.98 13.32
CA VAL A 176 4.93 -6.83 13.60
C VAL A 176 5.58 -6.49 14.93
#